data_AF-A0A7X7APF9-F1
#
_entry.id   AF-A0A7X7APF9-F1
#
_cell.length_a   1.000
_cell.length_b   1.000
_cell.length_c   1.000
_cell.angle_alpha   90.00
_cell.angle_beta   90.00
_cell.angle_gamma   90.00
#
_symmetry.space_group_name_H-M   'P 1'
#
loop_
_entity.id
_entity.type
_entity.pdbx_description
1 polymer ?
#
loop_
_entity_poly.entity_id
_entity_poly.type
_entity_poly.pdbx_seq_one_letter_code
_entity_poly.pdbx_strand_id
1 'polypeptide(L)'
;MTKLKCPHCGMIDIIDLLPLSTDLLWETLSEDDLKHRYYCGSCDKYFGATAYTADGRQVIPYITGLCFYTGDYYKGFAQIGFRRHYPNCCTYKITMCRDDNHEEVLGRRACGDLSRLIDSLYYDLFLDDWQRTYDAEESPNGTYWKLIIFIEDEEKREYSGTQEHPVYWEELLALFQPYFDLTNRSMFYSENNRLKA
;
A
#
# COMPACT_ATOMS: atom_id res chain seq x y z
N MET A 1 -7.46 1.44 -19.12
CA MET A 1 -6.44 0.58 -18.49
C MET A 1 -5.21 1.43 -18.29
N THR A 2 -4.80 1.64 -17.04
CA THR A 2 -3.53 2.31 -16.71
C THR A 2 -2.39 1.46 -17.26
N LYS A 3 -1.41 2.07 -17.92
CA LYS A 3 -0.23 1.33 -18.41
C LYS A 3 0.61 0.89 -17.22
N LEU A 4 1.10 -0.35 -17.24
CA LEU A 4 2.04 -0.89 -16.26
C LEU A 4 3.31 -0.03 -16.23
N LYS A 5 3.75 0.36 -15.03
CA LYS A 5 4.97 1.14 -14.79
C LYS A 5 5.99 0.29 -14.02
N CYS A 6 7.27 0.54 -14.22
CA CYS A 6 8.31 -0.02 -13.37
C CYS A 6 8.22 0.62 -11.97
N PRO A 7 8.11 -0.16 -10.87
CA PRO A 7 8.05 0.39 -9.52
C PRO A 7 9.34 1.13 -9.11
N HIS A 8 10.46 0.87 -9.80
CA HIS A 8 11.75 1.47 -9.49
C HIS A 8 12.03 2.80 -10.20
N CYS A 9 11.54 2.98 -11.43
CA CYS A 9 11.89 4.15 -12.26
C CYS A 9 10.70 4.84 -12.93
N GLY A 10 9.49 4.29 -12.83
CA GLY A 10 8.27 4.88 -13.40
C GLY A 10 8.10 4.73 -14.90
N MET A 11 9.10 4.20 -15.61
CA MET A 11 9.05 3.98 -17.06
C MET A 11 8.12 2.82 -17.42
N ILE A 12 7.57 2.87 -18.63
CA ILE A 12 6.57 1.90 -19.14
C ILE A 12 7.16 0.87 -20.12
N ASP A 13 8.48 0.87 -20.29
CA ASP A 13 9.21 -0.08 -21.13
C ASP A 13 9.37 -1.41 -20.39
N ILE A 14 8.27 -2.18 -20.33
CA ILE A 14 8.15 -3.40 -19.53
C ILE A 14 7.99 -4.61 -20.43
N ILE A 15 8.79 -5.64 -20.16
CA ILE A 15 8.72 -6.97 -20.77
C ILE A 15 8.09 -7.93 -19.75
N ASP A 16 7.00 -8.60 -20.13
CA ASP A 16 6.43 -9.72 -19.36
C ASP A 16 7.21 -10.99 -19.70
N LEU A 17 7.75 -11.65 -18.68
CA LEU A 17 8.61 -12.82 -18.81
C LEU A 17 7.82 -14.14 -18.90
N LEU A 18 6.53 -14.17 -18.49
CA LEU A 18 5.68 -15.37 -18.60
C LEU A 18 5.41 -15.86 -20.04
N PRO A 19 5.11 -14.99 -21.03
CA PRO A 19 4.82 -15.44 -22.39
C PRO A 19 6.05 -15.83 -23.20
N LEU A 20 7.26 -15.56 -22.70
CA LEU A 20 8.50 -15.99 -23.35
C LEU A 20 8.67 -17.48 -23.06
N SER A 21 8.70 -18.31 -24.11
CA SER A 21 8.82 -19.76 -23.95
C SER A 21 9.99 -20.09 -23.03
N THR A 22 9.69 -20.84 -21.98
CA THR A 22 10.58 -21.26 -20.91
C THR A 22 11.98 -21.64 -21.45
N ASP A 23 12.03 -22.39 -22.55
CA ASP A 23 13.26 -22.98 -23.11
C ASP A 23 14.35 -21.98 -23.53
N LEU A 24 14.02 -20.72 -23.87
CA LEU A 24 14.99 -19.68 -24.24
C LEU A 24 15.46 -18.84 -23.04
N LEU A 25 14.66 -18.77 -21.98
CA LEU A 25 14.95 -17.95 -20.80
C LEU A 25 15.89 -18.63 -19.81
N TRP A 26 15.80 -19.96 -19.62
CA TRP A 26 16.65 -20.68 -18.65
C TRP A 26 18.14 -20.68 -19.03
N GLU A 27 18.47 -20.51 -20.32
CA GLU A 27 19.86 -20.47 -20.78
C GLU A 27 20.53 -19.11 -20.52
N THR A 28 19.75 -18.05 -20.27
CA THR A 28 20.24 -16.67 -20.13
C THR A 28 19.93 -16.02 -18.78
N LEU A 29 18.93 -16.47 -18.05
CA LEU A 29 18.51 -15.91 -16.76
C LEU A 29 18.88 -16.82 -15.59
N SER A 30 19.23 -16.21 -14.46
CA SER A 30 19.46 -16.95 -13.21
C SER A 30 18.14 -17.43 -12.60
N GLU A 31 18.18 -18.47 -11.76
CA GLU A 31 17.01 -18.93 -10.99
C GLU A 31 16.38 -17.81 -10.14
N ASP A 32 17.16 -16.80 -9.74
CA ASP A 32 16.67 -15.64 -8.99
C ASP A 32 15.91 -14.65 -9.88
N ASP A 33 16.33 -14.47 -11.14
CA ASP A 33 15.64 -13.59 -12.09
C ASP A 33 14.27 -14.17 -12.49
N LEU A 34 14.20 -15.50 -12.62
CA LEU A 34 12.99 -16.23 -12.99
C LEU A 34 11.88 -16.19 -11.93
N LYS A 35 12.19 -15.71 -10.72
CA LYS A 35 11.18 -15.45 -9.67
C LYS A 35 10.31 -14.24 -9.98
N HIS A 36 10.79 -13.34 -10.83
CA HIS A 36 10.12 -12.09 -11.19
C HIS A 36 9.29 -12.27 -12.46
N ARG A 37 8.16 -11.57 -12.52
CA ARG A 37 7.28 -11.61 -13.68
C ARG A 37 7.69 -10.63 -14.77
N TYR A 38 8.28 -9.51 -14.39
CA TYR A 38 8.52 -8.39 -15.31
C TYR A 38 9.97 -7.95 -15.27
N TYR A 39 10.43 -7.46 -16.42
CA TYR A 39 11.72 -6.78 -16.58
C TYR A 39 11.51 -5.39 -17.17
N CYS A 40 12.22 -4.38 -16.64
CA CYS A 40 12.19 -3.01 -17.13
C CYS A 40 13.40 -2.73 -18.03
N GLY A 41 13.17 -2.49 -19.33
CA GLY A 41 14.24 -2.17 -20.29
C GLY A 41 14.86 -0.79 -20.12
N SER A 42 14.24 0.11 -19.35
CA SER A 42 14.78 1.45 -19.09
C SER A 42 15.77 1.53 -17.92
N CYS A 43 15.65 0.65 -16.92
CA CYS A 43 16.51 0.68 -15.74
C CYS A 43 17.14 -0.67 -15.39
N ASP A 44 16.98 -1.67 -16.27
CA ASP A 44 17.55 -3.01 -16.16
C ASP A 44 17.23 -3.73 -14.84
N LYS A 45 16.01 -3.53 -14.31
CA LYS A 45 15.55 -4.15 -13.07
C LYS A 45 14.38 -5.11 -13.31
N TYR A 46 14.39 -6.20 -12.58
CA TYR A 46 13.29 -7.16 -12.49
C TYR A 46 12.35 -6.78 -11.34
N PHE A 47 11.05 -7.07 -11.50
CA PHE A 47 10.03 -6.82 -10.47
C PHE A 47 8.82 -7.74 -10.62
N GLY A 48 7.92 -7.72 -9.64
CA GLY A 48 6.71 -8.53 -9.60
C GLY A 48 6.99 -9.97 -9.20
N ALA A 49 7.99 -10.19 -8.34
CA ALA A 49 8.17 -11.47 -7.69
C ALA A 49 7.06 -11.73 -6.67
N THR A 50 6.83 -13.01 -6.39
CA THR A 50 5.99 -13.39 -5.26
C THR A 50 6.70 -13.03 -3.96
N ALA A 51 6.00 -12.35 -3.05
CA ALA A 51 6.56 -11.99 -1.76
C ALA A 51 6.67 -13.20 -0.81
N TYR A 52 7.87 -13.42 -0.27
CA TYR A 52 8.17 -14.47 0.72
C TYR A 52 8.72 -13.88 2.02
N THR A 53 8.43 -14.51 3.15
CA THR A 53 9.06 -14.28 4.45
C THR A 53 10.48 -14.86 4.48
N ALA A 54 11.27 -14.51 5.49
CA ALA A 54 12.66 -14.98 5.60
C ALA A 54 12.78 -16.51 5.75
N ASP A 55 11.74 -17.18 6.24
CA ASP A 55 11.64 -18.63 6.36
C ASP A 55 11.02 -19.32 5.11
N GLY A 56 10.79 -18.57 4.03
CA GLY A 56 10.37 -19.10 2.73
C GLY A 56 8.86 -19.31 2.58
N ARG A 57 8.02 -18.78 3.48
CA ARG A 57 6.56 -18.82 3.35
C ARG A 57 6.06 -17.66 2.50
N GLN A 58 5.01 -17.88 1.70
CA GLN A 58 4.40 -16.80 0.91
C GLN A 58 3.73 -15.80 1.87
N VAL A 59 3.97 -14.50 1.73
CA VAL A 59 3.59 -13.49 2.75
C VAL A 59 2.09 -13.27 2.85
N ILE A 60 1.41 -13.14 1.71
CA ILE A 60 0.01 -12.67 1.61
C ILE A 60 -0.96 -13.46 2.51
N PRO A 61 -0.93 -14.80 2.56
CA PRO A 61 -1.79 -15.58 3.46
C PRO A 61 -1.65 -15.22 4.95
N TYR A 62 -0.47 -14.79 5.39
CA TYR A 62 -0.15 -14.52 6.79
C TYR A 62 -0.31 -13.05 7.18
N ILE A 63 -0.80 -12.19 6.28
CA ILE A 63 -1.06 -10.79 6.63
C ILE A 63 -2.28 -10.70 7.56
N THR A 64 -2.05 -10.14 8.76
CA THR A 64 -3.05 -9.98 9.81
C THR A 64 -3.65 -8.58 9.84
N GLY A 65 -3.03 -7.61 9.17
CA GLY A 65 -3.53 -6.25 9.10
C GLY A 65 -2.59 -5.32 8.36
N LEU A 66 -3.00 -4.06 8.25
CA LEU A 66 -2.15 -3.00 7.73
C LEU A 66 -2.54 -1.65 8.32
N CYS A 67 -1.61 -0.71 8.32
CA CYS A 67 -1.85 0.68 8.71
C CYS A 67 -1.28 1.60 7.63
N PHE A 68 -2.08 2.54 7.14
CA PHE A 68 -1.63 3.60 6.27
C PHE A 68 -1.83 4.95 6.96
N TYR A 69 -0.79 5.76 6.92
CA TYR A 69 -0.72 7.12 7.45
C TYR A 69 -0.26 8.05 6.34
N THR A 70 -0.87 9.22 6.25
CA THR A 70 -0.41 10.32 5.41
C THR A 70 -0.81 11.66 6.01
N GLY A 71 0.07 12.66 5.94
CA GLY A 71 -0.25 14.02 6.34
C GLY A 71 0.93 14.82 6.84
N ASP A 72 0.63 16.02 7.31
CA ASP A 72 1.59 17.00 7.81
C ASP A 72 1.23 17.30 9.26
N TYR A 73 2.22 17.29 10.14
CA TYR A 73 2.04 17.56 11.56
C TYR A 73 1.29 18.88 11.82
N TYR A 74 1.50 19.91 10.99
CA TYR A 74 0.88 21.23 11.14
C TYR A 74 -0.45 21.39 10.44
N LYS A 75 -0.70 20.67 9.34
CA LYS A 75 -1.91 20.81 8.51
C LYS A 75 -2.94 19.71 8.75
N GLY A 76 -2.59 18.74 9.58
CA GLY A 76 -3.42 17.59 9.89
C GLY A 76 -2.97 16.31 9.19
N PHE A 77 -3.48 15.20 9.70
CA PHE A 77 -3.13 13.86 9.24
C PHE A 77 -4.36 12.98 9.04
N ALA A 78 -4.20 11.96 8.21
CA ALA A 78 -5.15 10.88 8.04
C ALA A 78 -4.45 9.55 8.30
N GLN A 79 -5.09 8.70 9.08
CA GLN A 79 -4.62 7.37 9.39
C GLN A 79 -5.77 6.38 9.22
N ILE A 80 -5.48 5.23 8.63
CA ILE A 80 -6.37 4.09 8.60
C ILE A 80 -5.64 2.81 8.98
N GLY A 81 -6.16 2.10 9.96
CA GLY A 81 -5.69 0.78 10.37
C GLY A 81 -6.74 -0.28 10.11
N PHE A 82 -6.34 -1.41 9.52
CA PHE A 82 -7.14 -2.61 9.36
C PHE A 82 -6.58 -3.73 10.23
N ARG A 83 -7.48 -4.51 10.83
CA ARG A 83 -7.12 -5.71 11.59
C ARG A 83 -8.04 -6.87 11.25
N ARG A 84 -7.46 -8.02 10.96
CA ARG A 84 -8.15 -9.30 10.78
C ARG A 84 -8.36 -9.94 12.16
N HIS A 85 -9.59 -10.33 12.46
CA HIS A 85 -9.92 -11.00 13.74
C HIS A 85 -10.32 -12.46 13.56
N TYR A 86 -10.94 -12.79 12.42
CA TYR A 86 -11.36 -14.13 12.02
C TYR A 86 -11.22 -14.24 10.50
N PRO A 87 -11.17 -15.44 9.90
CA PRO A 87 -11.01 -15.62 8.45
C PRO A 87 -11.97 -14.77 7.60
N ASN A 88 -13.16 -14.43 8.13
CA ASN A 88 -14.19 -13.68 7.41
C ASN A 88 -14.49 -12.26 7.95
N CYS A 89 -13.86 -11.81 9.04
CA CYS A 89 -14.14 -10.51 9.65
C CYS A 89 -12.89 -9.63 9.83
N CYS A 90 -12.96 -8.42 9.29
CA CYS A 90 -11.96 -7.37 9.46
C CYS A 90 -12.60 -6.13 10.11
N THR A 91 -11.89 -5.53 11.05
CA THR A 91 -12.21 -4.21 11.60
C THR A 91 -11.30 -3.16 10.98
N TYR A 92 -11.79 -1.94 10.87
CA TYR A 92 -10.95 -0.81 10.53
C TYR A 92 -11.21 0.37 11.48
N LYS A 93 -10.17 1.16 11.72
CA LYS A 93 -10.22 2.43 12.43
C LYS A 93 -9.63 3.50 11.53
N ILE A 94 -10.37 4.58 11.33
CA ILE A 94 -9.91 5.78 10.65
C ILE A 94 -9.78 6.87 11.71
N THR A 95 -8.65 7.56 11.69
CA THR A 95 -8.40 8.75 12.50
C THR A 95 -8.01 9.87 11.56
N MET A 96 -8.70 10.99 11.62
CA MET A 96 -8.33 12.20 10.88
C MET A 96 -8.23 13.37 11.84
N CYS A 97 -7.14 14.11 11.75
CA CYS A 97 -6.95 15.37 12.43
C CYS A 97 -6.84 16.47 11.37
N ARG A 98 -7.60 17.54 11.50
CA ARG A 98 -7.47 18.76 10.68
C ARG A 98 -7.62 19.95 11.61
N ASP A 99 -6.59 20.79 11.66
CA ASP A 99 -6.48 21.89 12.62
C ASP A 99 -6.69 21.38 14.06
N ASP A 100 -7.79 21.77 14.72
CA ASP A 100 -8.17 21.34 16.07
C ASP A 100 -9.25 20.24 16.10
N ASN A 101 -9.74 19.82 14.93
CA ASN A 101 -10.80 18.81 14.83
C ASN A 101 -10.22 17.41 14.71
N HIS A 102 -10.60 16.55 15.66
CA HIS A 102 -10.26 15.13 15.68
C HIS A 102 -11.49 14.28 15.37
N GLU A 103 -11.44 13.53 14.27
CA GLU A 103 -12.50 12.63 13.86
C GLU A 103 -12.02 11.18 13.90
N GLU A 104 -12.84 10.31 14.48
CA GLU A 104 -12.61 8.86 14.46
C GLU A 104 -13.83 8.13 13.90
N VAL A 105 -13.57 7.23 12.96
CA VAL A 105 -14.58 6.32 12.42
C VAL A 105 -14.11 4.90 12.66
N LEU A 106 -14.96 4.13 13.34
CA LEU A 106 -14.79 2.69 13.51
C LEU A 106 -15.77 1.96 12.61
N GLY A 107 -15.31 0.91 11.95
CA GLY A 107 -16.18 0.08 11.13
C GLY A 107 -15.78 -1.38 11.10
N ARG A 108 -16.70 -2.18 10.55
CA ARG A 108 -16.52 -3.61 10.31
C ARG A 108 -16.83 -3.91 8.86
N ARG A 109 -16.01 -4.75 8.23
CA ARG A 109 -16.17 -5.20 6.84
C ARG A 109 -15.92 -6.71 6.75
N ALA A 110 -16.34 -7.29 5.64
CA ALA A 110 -15.95 -8.65 5.29
C ALA A 110 -14.43 -8.71 5.04
N CYS A 111 -13.77 -9.80 5.43
CA CYS A 111 -12.33 -9.98 5.15
C CYS A 111 -11.98 -9.90 3.66
N GLY A 112 -12.92 -10.19 2.77
CA GLY A 112 -12.70 -10.06 1.32
C GLY A 112 -12.29 -8.65 0.90
N ASP A 113 -12.73 -7.61 1.61
CA ASP A 113 -12.31 -6.23 1.33
C ASP A 113 -10.83 -6.00 1.69
N LEU A 114 -10.38 -6.54 2.83
CA LEU A 114 -8.97 -6.49 3.23
C LEU A 114 -8.10 -7.35 2.30
N SER A 115 -8.56 -8.55 1.91
CA SER A 115 -7.81 -9.39 0.97
C SER A 115 -7.62 -8.71 -0.38
N ARG A 116 -8.67 -8.07 -0.93
CA ARG A 116 -8.55 -7.30 -2.18
C ARG A 116 -7.57 -6.13 -2.05
N LEU A 117 -7.59 -5.44 -0.91
CA LEU A 117 -6.65 -4.34 -0.65
C LEU A 117 -5.20 -4.87 -0.62
N ILE A 118 -4.97 -6.00 0.05
CA ILE A 118 -3.65 -6.66 0.10
C ILE A 118 -3.22 -7.13 -1.30
N ASP A 119 -4.12 -7.76 -2.05
CA ASP A 119 -3.85 -8.22 -3.41
C ASP A 119 -3.46 -7.05 -4.31
N SER A 120 -4.18 -5.93 -4.24
CA SER A 120 -3.81 -4.73 -5.01
C SER A 120 -2.46 -4.16 -4.59
N LEU A 121 -2.13 -4.14 -3.30
CA LEU A 121 -0.81 -3.69 -2.86
C LEU A 121 0.33 -4.55 -3.43
N TYR A 122 0.22 -5.88 -3.36
CA TYR A 122 1.31 -6.77 -3.77
C TYR A 122 1.33 -7.04 -5.28
N TYR A 123 0.18 -7.23 -5.91
CA TYR A 123 0.10 -7.65 -7.31
C TYR A 123 -0.12 -6.50 -8.30
N ASP A 124 -0.81 -5.43 -7.91
CA ASP A 124 -1.05 -4.28 -8.79
C ASP A 124 0.00 -3.18 -8.59
N LEU A 125 0.40 -2.93 -7.34
CA LEU A 125 1.35 -1.87 -6.99
C LEU A 125 2.78 -2.37 -6.75
N PHE A 126 3.01 -3.68 -6.76
CA PHE A 126 4.34 -4.29 -6.59
C PHE A 126 5.03 -3.88 -5.28
N LEU A 127 4.29 -3.88 -4.16
CA LEU A 127 4.77 -3.36 -2.88
C LEU A 127 6.09 -3.99 -2.41
N ASP A 128 6.40 -5.25 -2.76
CA ASP A 128 7.65 -5.88 -2.34
C ASP A 128 8.89 -5.37 -3.10
N ASP A 129 8.69 -4.77 -4.27
CA ASP A 129 9.72 -4.16 -5.10
C ASP A 129 9.96 -2.67 -4.76
N TRP A 130 9.20 -2.12 -3.81
CA TRP A 130 9.38 -0.74 -3.35
C TRP A 130 10.61 -0.60 -2.46
N GLN A 131 11.18 0.61 -2.45
CA GLN A 131 12.16 0.97 -1.43
C GLN A 131 11.46 1.04 -0.07
N ARG A 132 12.18 0.76 1.02
CA ARG A 132 11.61 0.85 2.38
C ARG A 132 11.49 2.29 2.86
N THR A 133 12.33 3.18 2.35
CA THR A 133 12.42 4.58 2.77
C THR A 133 12.53 5.49 1.54
N TYR A 134 11.74 6.56 1.53
CA TYR A 134 11.71 7.61 0.51
C TYR A 134 11.86 8.97 1.20
N ASP A 135 13.07 9.31 1.60
CA ASP A 135 13.33 10.54 2.35
C ASP A 135 13.98 11.58 1.43
N ALA A 136 13.33 12.75 1.28
CA ALA A 136 14.00 13.94 0.79
C ALA A 136 14.78 14.61 1.96
N GLU A 137 15.86 15.32 1.64
CA GLU A 137 16.62 16.09 2.65
C GLU A 137 15.71 16.97 3.51
N GLU A 138 16.03 17.05 4.81
CA GLU A 138 15.19 17.57 5.89
C GLU A 138 14.39 18.83 5.52
N SER A 139 13.09 18.65 5.34
CA SER A 139 12.14 19.76 5.33
C SER A 139 11.36 19.76 6.63
N PRO A 140 11.48 20.80 7.47
CA PRO A 140 10.75 20.92 8.74
C PRO A 140 9.23 20.83 8.62
N ASN A 141 8.69 20.99 7.40
CA ASN A 141 7.26 21.01 7.08
C ASN A 141 6.89 19.94 6.03
N GLY A 142 7.65 18.84 5.96
CA GLY A 142 7.40 17.77 5.00
C GLY A 142 6.11 17.00 5.29
N THR A 143 5.36 16.69 4.23
CA THR A 143 4.30 15.68 4.31
C THR A 143 4.95 14.32 4.56
N TYR A 144 4.55 13.67 5.65
CA TYR A 144 5.00 12.34 6.05
C TYR A 144 3.97 11.31 5.64
N TRP A 145 4.44 10.16 5.18
CA TRP A 145 3.59 8.99 4.97
C TRP A 145 4.26 7.72 5.51
N LYS A 146 3.41 6.77 5.91
CA LYS A 146 3.85 5.46 6.39
C LYS A 146 2.83 4.39 6.03
N LEU A 147 3.29 3.30 5.45
CA LEU A 147 2.54 2.07 5.27
C LEU A 147 3.19 0.96 6.08
N ILE A 148 2.42 0.31 6.94
CA ILE A 148 2.85 -0.82 7.76
C ILE A 148 1.99 -2.02 7.38
N ILE A 149 2.62 -3.12 7.01
CA ILE A 149 1.97 -4.42 6.84
C ILE A 149 2.29 -5.28 8.06
N PHE A 150 1.26 -5.77 8.74
CA PHE A 150 1.40 -6.69 9.87
C PHE A 150 1.26 -8.11 9.38
N ILE A 151 2.26 -8.94 9.67
CA ILE A 151 2.33 -10.36 9.34
C ILE A 151 2.16 -11.15 10.66
N GLU A 152 1.79 -12.42 10.61
CA GLU A 152 1.78 -13.29 11.80
C GLU A 152 3.16 -13.31 12.51
N ASP A 153 3.18 -13.75 13.77
CA ASP A 153 4.39 -13.87 14.59
C ASP A 153 5.15 -12.54 14.85
N GLU A 154 4.41 -11.42 14.90
CA GLU A 154 4.93 -10.06 15.16
C GLU A 154 5.88 -9.49 14.08
N GLU A 155 6.01 -10.16 12.92
CA GLU A 155 6.73 -9.60 11.78
C GLU A 155 5.95 -8.41 11.20
N LYS A 156 6.68 -7.35 10.83
CA LYS A 156 6.11 -6.19 10.16
C LYS A 156 7.00 -5.73 9.02
N ARG A 157 6.37 -5.27 7.94
CA ARG A 157 7.03 -4.58 6.83
C ARG A 157 6.62 -3.12 6.84
N GLU A 158 7.60 -2.24 6.94
CA GLU A 158 7.37 -0.81 6.97
C GLU A 158 7.91 -0.15 5.70
N TYR A 159 7.13 0.78 5.18
CA TYR A 159 7.47 1.66 4.08
C TYR A 159 7.14 3.08 4.52
N SER A 160 8.04 4.02 4.32
CA SER A 160 7.81 5.41 4.73
C SER A 160 8.52 6.39 3.84
N GLY A 161 8.10 7.65 3.92
CA GLY A 161 8.83 8.73 3.29
C GLY A 161 8.42 10.10 3.77
N THR A 162 9.26 11.07 3.45
CA THR A 162 9.08 12.50 3.66
C THR A 162 9.19 13.21 2.32
N GLN A 163 8.09 13.80 1.85
CA GLN A 163 7.96 14.50 0.56
C GLN A 163 8.16 13.66 -0.71
N GLU A 164 9.05 12.67 -0.69
CA GLU A 164 9.23 11.70 -1.77
C GLU A 164 8.25 10.54 -1.63
N HIS A 165 7.84 10.01 -2.77
CA HIS A 165 6.81 9.00 -2.86
C HIS A 165 7.18 7.93 -3.90
N PRO A 166 6.69 6.69 -3.73
CA PRO A 166 6.86 5.63 -4.71
C PRO A 166 6.19 5.99 -6.04
N VAL A 167 6.61 5.33 -7.12
CA VAL A 167 6.05 5.50 -8.48
C VAL A 167 4.52 5.36 -8.52
N TYR A 168 3.99 4.47 -7.68
CA TYR A 168 2.57 4.12 -7.59
C TYR A 168 1.82 4.88 -6.49
N TRP A 169 2.31 6.07 -6.10
CA TRP A 169 1.74 6.85 -5.00
C TRP A 169 0.27 7.24 -5.21
N GLU A 170 -0.07 7.73 -6.41
CA GLU A 170 -1.45 8.14 -6.71
C GLU A 170 -2.40 6.94 -6.69
N GLU A 171 -1.94 5.79 -7.19
CA GLU A 171 -2.68 4.53 -7.15
C GLU A 171 -2.84 4.03 -5.70
N LEU A 172 -1.81 4.16 -4.84
CA LEU A 172 -1.90 3.87 -3.42
C LEU A 172 -2.96 4.75 -2.73
N LEU A 173 -2.90 6.07 -2.94
CA LEU A 173 -3.88 6.99 -2.38
C LEU A 173 -5.31 6.65 -2.83
N ALA A 174 -5.49 6.29 -4.11
CA ALA A 174 -6.78 5.88 -4.64
C ALA A 174 -7.35 4.61 -3.97
N LEU A 175 -6.51 3.68 -3.52
CA LEU A 175 -6.97 2.50 -2.76
C LEU A 175 -7.56 2.89 -1.39
N PHE A 176 -7.01 3.92 -0.74
CA PHE A 176 -7.43 4.34 0.60
C PHE A 176 -8.47 5.47 0.61
N GLN A 177 -8.58 6.25 -0.47
CA GLN A 177 -9.49 7.39 -0.59
C GLN A 177 -10.95 7.07 -0.20
N PRO A 178 -11.56 5.95 -0.63
CA PRO A 178 -12.96 5.64 -0.28
C PRO A 178 -13.21 5.52 1.22
N TYR A 179 -12.18 5.19 2.00
CA TYR A 179 -12.28 5.12 3.45
C TYR A 179 -12.15 6.51 4.08
N PHE A 180 -11.19 7.32 3.63
CA PHE A 180 -11.06 8.71 4.09
C PHE A 180 -12.29 9.55 3.75
N ASP A 181 -13.02 9.25 2.67
CA ASP A 181 -14.28 9.94 2.37
C ASP A 181 -15.42 9.64 3.35
N LEU A 182 -15.31 8.58 4.17
CA LEU A 182 -16.32 8.27 5.19
C LEU A 182 -16.35 9.31 6.32
N THR A 183 -15.20 9.93 6.63
CA THR A 183 -15.09 10.96 7.67
C THR A 183 -15.70 12.29 7.17
N ASN A 184 -15.47 12.65 5.90
CA ASN A 184 -16.14 13.79 5.27
C ASN A 184 -17.68 13.64 5.27
N ARG A 185 -18.21 12.42 5.24
CA ARG A 185 -19.66 12.17 5.35
C ARG A 185 -20.18 12.26 6.79
N SER A 186 -19.37 11.99 7.82
CA SER A 186 -19.80 12.19 9.21
C SER A 186 -19.99 13.66 9.59
N MET A 187 -19.28 14.60 8.94
CA MET A 187 -19.52 16.05 9.08
C MET A 187 -20.97 16.44 8.72
N PHE A 188 -21.53 15.90 7.63
CA PHE A 188 -22.90 16.24 7.20
C PHE A 188 -24.00 15.67 8.12
N TYR A 189 -23.70 14.64 8.91
CA TYR A 189 -24.63 14.11 9.90
C TYR A 189 -24.53 14.80 11.26
N SER A 190 -23.36 15.35 11.63
CA SER A 190 -23.20 16.09 12.88
C SER A 190 -23.77 17.52 12.81
N GLU A 191 -23.71 18.17 11.65
CA GLU A 191 -24.34 19.49 11.44
C GLU A 191 -25.87 19.43 11.43
N ASN A 192 -26.46 18.38 10.84
CA ASN A 192 -27.93 18.22 10.79
C ASN A 192 -28.56 17.88 12.15
N ASN A 193 -27.78 17.40 13.12
CA ASN A 193 -28.25 17.15 14.49
C ASN A 193 -28.09 18.35 15.43
N ARG A 194 -27.39 19.42 15.02
CA ARG A 194 -27.31 20.68 15.78
C ARG A 194 -28.44 21.66 15.44
N LEU A 195 -29.23 21.41 14.40
CA LEU A 195 -30.38 22.24 14.00
C LEU A 195 -31.73 21.71 14.54
N LYS A 196 -31.71 20.73 15.45
CA LYS A 196 -32.92 20.18 16.12
C LYS A 196 -32.75 20.00 17.64
N ALA A 197 -32.18 21.00 18.30
CA ALA A 197 -32.24 21.13 19.75
C ALA A 197 -32.74 22.53 20.13
#